data_AF-A0AAV2SAM9-F1
#
_entry.id   AF-A0AAV2SAM9-F1
#
_cell.length_a   1.000
_cell.length_b   1.000
_cell.length_c   1.000
_cell.angle_alpha   90.00
_cell.angle_beta   90.00
_cell.angle_gamma   90.00
#
_symmetry.space_group_name_H-M   'P 1'
#
loop_
_entity.id
_entity.type
_entity.pdbx_description
1 polymer ?
#
loop_
_entity_poly.entity_id
_entity_poly.type
_entity_poly.pdbx_seq_one_letter_code
_entity_poly.pdbx_strand_id
1 'polypeptide(L)'
;EGYGIGDDEFSVAYDGCRQLFWHNAQSESHSHPPWQPGDILGSLLDLTNSQVIFYLNGHPLPPLTQLFNNATSGFFAAASFMSFQQCDFNFGKKPYVHPPKEMSFQSFNDHAYLKDSEKIILPRHIKLKKLRAMSVEEGACTLCFDESANITLLPCTHRGFCERCALQLEICPMCRGDIEERRIVEEKIESKEEIT
;
A
#
# COMPACT_ATOMS: atom_id res chain seq x y z
N GLU A 1 1.12 4.24 -14.95
CA GLU A 1 0.75 5.29 -13.99
C GLU A 1 0.91 4.72 -12.61
N GLY A 2 1.64 5.39 -11.73
CA GLY A 2 1.84 4.92 -10.36
C GLY A 2 1.73 6.12 -9.45
N TYR A 3 0.87 6.01 -8.44
CA TYR A 3 0.80 6.96 -7.34
C TYR A 3 1.96 6.66 -6.37
N GLY A 4 2.80 7.66 -6.14
CA GLY A 4 3.92 7.64 -5.20
C GLY A 4 3.56 8.29 -3.87
N ILE A 5 4.55 8.32 -2.97
CA ILE A 5 4.41 9.03 -1.68
C ILE A 5 4.48 10.54 -1.94
N GLY A 6 3.55 11.29 -1.34
CA GLY A 6 3.41 12.73 -1.53
C GLY A 6 2.43 13.13 -2.64
N ASP A 7 1.83 12.15 -3.35
CA ASP A 7 0.79 12.43 -4.35
C ASP A 7 -0.60 12.66 -3.72
N ASP A 8 -0.76 12.38 -2.43
CA ASP A 8 -2.00 12.57 -1.67
C ASP A 8 -1.80 13.41 -0.40
N GLU A 9 -2.91 13.74 0.25
CA GLU A 9 -2.98 14.55 1.47
C GLU A 9 -2.60 13.79 2.76
N PHE A 10 -2.33 12.48 2.67
CA PHE A 10 -2.01 11.60 3.81
C PHE A 10 -0.53 11.25 3.89
N SER A 11 0.28 11.72 2.94
CA SER A 11 1.68 11.37 2.84
C SER A 11 2.58 12.58 2.57
N VAL A 12 3.82 12.48 3.02
CA VAL A 12 4.87 13.46 2.73
C VAL A 12 6.12 12.70 2.30
N ALA A 13 6.80 13.18 1.26
CA ALA A 13 8.01 12.56 0.75
C ALA A 13 9.16 13.56 0.64
N TYR A 14 10.37 13.06 0.91
CA TYR A 14 11.62 13.70 0.56
C TYR A 14 12.15 13.12 -0.76
N ASP A 15 12.46 13.98 -1.72
CA ASP A 15 13.06 13.63 -3.00
C ASP A 15 14.47 14.21 -3.12
N GLY A 16 15.46 13.40 -2.77
CA GLY A 16 16.87 13.81 -2.81
C GLY A 16 17.44 13.99 -4.21
N CYS A 17 16.79 13.50 -5.27
CA CYS A 17 17.28 13.67 -6.64
C CYS A 17 16.88 15.04 -7.20
N ARG A 18 15.59 15.38 -7.04
CA ARG A 18 15.01 16.64 -7.51
C ARG A 18 15.12 17.76 -6.48
N GLN A 19 15.50 17.43 -5.26
CA GLN A 19 15.60 18.32 -4.10
C GLN A 19 14.26 18.94 -3.73
N LEU A 20 13.24 18.10 -3.65
CA LEU A 20 11.85 18.49 -3.43
C LEU A 20 11.26 17.78 -2.21
N PHE A 21 10.40 18.47 -1.49
CA PHE A 21 9.35 17.84 -0.70
C PHE A 21 8.11 17.65 -1.56
N TRP A 22 7.41 16.53 -1.37
CA TRP A 22 6.13 16.24 -2.03
C TRP A 22 5.04 16.01 -1.00
N HIS A 23 3.88 16.65 -1.20
CA HIS A 23 2.67 16.46 -0.41
C HIS A 23 1.47 16.94 -1.20
N ASN A 24 0.36 16.18 -1.19
CA ASN A 24 -0.88 16.53 -1.88
C ASN A 24 -0.67 16.91 -3.37
N ALA A 25 0.17 16.14 -4.07
CA ALA A 25 0.57 16.36 -5.45
C ALA A 25 1.23 17.74 -5.72
N GLN A 26 1.65 18.44 -4.67
CA GLN A 26 2.43 19.68 -4.74
C GLN A 26 3.87 19.42 -4.34
N SER A 27 4.78 20.24 -4.87
CA SER A 27 6.20 20.14 -4.58
C SER A 27 6.80 21.47 -4.11
N GLU A 28 7.65 21.42 -3.09
CA GLU A 28 8.43 22.55 -2.59
C GLU A 28 9.92 22.22 -2.61
N SER A 29 10.76 23.14 -3.07
CA SER A 29 12.21 22.91 -3.07
C SER A 29 12.81 23.00 -1.67
N HIS A 30 13.76 22.11 -1.38
CA HIS A 30 14.52 22.11 -0.13
C HIS A 30 16.01 22.40 -0.38
N SER A 31 16.75 22.72 0.69
CA SER A 31 18.14 23.21 0.60
C SER A 31 19.23 22.13 0.59
N HIS A 32 18.89 20.85 0.82
CA HIS A 32 19.88 19.78 0.70
C HIS A 32 20.41 19.64 -0.74
N PRO A 33 21.69 19.29 -0.93
CA PRO A 33 22.23 18.98 -2.24
C PRO A 33 21.59 17.70 -2.82
N PRO A 34 21.72 17.45 -4.14
CA PRO A 34 21.33 16.17 -4.72
C PRO A 34 22.06 15.02 -4.00
N TRP A 35 21.30 14.01 -3.58
CA TRP A 35 21.88 12.84 -2.91
C TRP A 35 22.76 12.00 -3.84
N GLN A 36 23.69 11.25 -3.26
CA GLN A 36 24.63 10.39 -3.97
C GLN A 36 24.67 8.99 -3.34
N PRO A 37 25.11 7.97 -4.10
CA PRO A 37 25.31 6.64 -3.54
C PRO A 37 26.21 6.67 -2.29
N GLY A 38 25.71 6.11 -1.18
CA GLY A 38 26.39 6.12 0.11
C GLY A 38 25.88 7.17 1.10
N ASP A 39 25.08 8.14 0.64
CA ASP A 39 24.42 9.09 1.53
C ASP A 39 23.41 8.41 2.45
N ILE A 40 23.24 8.99 3.63
CA ILE A 40 22.32 8.51 4.67
C ILE A 40 21.21 9.53 4.85
N LEU A 41 19.99 9.12 4.50
CA LEU A 41 18.77 9.88 4.78
C LEU A 41 18.19 9.44 6.14
N GLY A 42 18.03 10.40 7.05
CA GLY A 42 17.27 10.25 8.29
C GLY A 42 15.89 10.87 8.17
N SER A 43 14.90 10.25 8.80
CA SER A 43 13.54 10.78 8.94
C SER A 43 13.14 10.69 10.41
N LEU A 44 12.89 11.83 11.02
CA LEU A 44 12.44 11.95 12.39
C LEU A 44 10.95 12.30 12.39
N LEU A 45 10.13 11.47 13.03
CA LEU A 45 8.72 11.72 13.28
C LEU A 45 8.56 12.19 14.73
N ASP A 46 8.24 13.46 14.91
CA ASP A 46 8.01 14.07 16.21
C ASP A 46 6.51 14.24 16.45
N LEU A 47 5.96 13.33 17.26
CA LEU A 47 4.54 13.30 17.61
C LEU A 47 4.17 14.35 18.67
N THR A 48 5.14 14.91 19.40
CA THR A 48 4.88 15.92 20.43
C THR A 48 4.65 17.28 19.80
N ASN A 49 5.46 17.63 18.80
CA ASN A 49 5.34 18.89 18.07
C ASN A 49 4.59 18.74 16.73
N SER A 50 4.07 17.55 16.43
CA SER A 50 3.34 17.25 15.20
C SER A 50 4.12 17.65 13.94
N GLN A 51 5.36 17.18 13.84
CA GLN A 51 6.26 17.53 12.76
C GLN A 51 7.11 16.35 12.28
N VAL A 52 7.54 16.43 11.02
CA VAL A 52 8.50 15.52 10.40
C VAL A 52 9.75 16.31 10.02
N ILE A 53 10.92 15.78 10.35
CA ILE A 53 12.21 16.41 10.03
C ILE A 53 13.06 15.42 9.24
N PHE A 54 13.50 15.83 8.06
CA PHE A 54 14.43 15.06 7.23
C PHE A 54 15.87 15.50 7.45
N TYR A 55 16.79 14.53 7.42
CA TYR A 55 18.22 14.74 7.61
C TYR A 55 19.01 14.11 6.46
N LEU A 56 19.96 14.82 5.87
CA LEU A 56 20.92 14.24 4.93
C LEU A 56 22.30 14.26 5.55
N ASN A 57 22.88 13.08 5.79
CA ASN A 57 24.18 12.91 6.46
C ASN A 57 24.24 13.65 7.81
N GLY A 58 23.11 13.72 8.52
CA GLY A 58 22.99 14.40 9.81
C GLY A 58 22.71 15.90 9.76
N HIS A 59 22.62 16.51 8.58
CA HIS A 59 22.17 17.90 8.43
C HIS A 59 20.64 17.97 8.36
N PRO A 60 19.95 18.71 9.26
CA PRO A 60 18.50 18.81 9.25
C PRO A 60 17.98 19.82 8.22
N LEU A 61 16.80 19.53 7.66
CA LEU A 61 15.94 20.51 6.99
C LEU A 61 14.91 21.12 7.97
N PRO A 62 14.22 22.20 7.58
CA PRO A 62 13.09 22.72 8.34
C PRO A 62 12.00 21.65 8.58
N PRO A 63 11.30 21.71 9.72
CA PRO A 63 10.24 20.77 10.05
C PRO A 63 9.03 20.95 9.13
N LEU A 64 8.42 19.82 8.77
CA LEU A 64 7.18 19.75 7.98
C LEU A 64 6.02 19.34 8.88
N THR A 65 4.95 20.12 8.87
CA THR A 65 3.73 19.84 9.67
C THR A 65 2.56 19.35 8.84
N GLN A 66 2.64 19.49 7.50
CA GLN A 66 1.55 19.22 6.56
C GLN A 66 0.95 17.81 6.70
N LEU A 67 1.78 16.81 6.99
CA LEU A 67 1.36 15.42 7.21
C LEU A 67 0.30 15.28 8.32
N PHE A 68 0.41 16.09 9.38
CA PHE A 68 -0.46 15.97 10.55
C PHE A 68 -1.85 16.59 10.34
N ASN A 69 -2.07 17.35 9.25
CA ASN A 69 -3.36 17.96 8.97
C ASN A 69 -4.47 16.93 8.72
N ASN A 70 -4.12 15.77 8.14
CA ASN A 70 -5.06 14.71 7.77
C ASN A 70 -4.77 13.37 8.48
N ALA A 71 -3.81 13.35 9.41
CA ALA A 71 -3.44 12.14 10.13
C ALA A 71 -4.55 11.73 11.10
N THR A 72 -5.15 10.56 10.85
CA THR A 72 -6.25 10.02 11.67
C THR A 72 -5.80 8.89 12.60
N SER A 73 -4.87 8.03 12.16
CA SER A 73 -4.36 6.93 12.97
C SER A 73 -3.05 6.36 12.42
N GLY A 74 -2.06 6.20 13.29
CA GLY A 74 -0.80 5.53 12.97
C GLY A 74 0.03 6.24 11.90
N PHE A 75 1.29 5.80 11.78
CA PHE A 75 2.20 6.27 10.73
C PHE A 75 2.98 5.08 10.18
N PHE A 76 3.31 5.16 8.90
CA PHE A 76 4.08 4.13 8.21
C PHE A 76 5.35 4.75 7.64
N ALA A 77 6.49 4.08 7.86
CA ALA A 77 7.69 4.38 7.09
C ALA A 77 7.50 3.85 5.67
N ALA A 78 7.57 4.74 4.69
CA ALA A 78 7.37 4.41 3.29
C ALA A 78 8.52 4.94 2.43
N ALA A 79 8.81 4.23 1.34
CA ALA A 79 9.74 4.68 0.31
C ALA A 79 9.25 4.22 -1.06
N SER A 80 9.43 5.07 -2.06
CA SER A 80 9.13 4.79 -3.46
C SER A 80 10.40 4.83 -4.28
N PHE A 81 10.57 3.89 -5.20
CA PHE A 81 11.75 3.78 -6.04
C PHE A 81 11.37 3.76 -7.51
N MET A 82 12.16 4.46 -8.31
CA MET A 82 12.21 4.21 -9.74
C MET A 82 12.98 2.91 -10.02
N SER A 83 12.90 2.42 -11.26
CA SER A 83 13.61 1.22 -11.66
C SER A 83 15.12 1.35 -11.42
N PHE A 84 15.77 0.26 -11.01
CA PHE A 84 17.21 0.16 -10.77
C PHE A 84 17.76 0.96 -9.57
N GLN A 85 16.91 1.48 -8.69
CA GLN A 85 17.33 2.07 -7.41
C GLN A 85 17.27 1.04 -6.28
N GLN A 86 18.21 1.15 -5.34
CA GLN A 86 18.33 0.28 -4.17
C GLN A 86 18.77 1.10 -2.96
N CYS A 87 18.28 0.76 -1.78
CA CYS A 87 18.77 1.30 -0.52
C CYS A 87 18.61 0.28 0.61
N ASP A 88 19.34 0.50 1.70
CA ASP A 88 19.20 -0.26 2.94
C ASP A 88 18.36 0.51 3.95
N PHE A 89 17.32 -0.13 4.49
CA PHE A 89 16.52 0.44 5.58
C PHE A 89 17.11 0.04 6.93
N ASN A 90 17.28 1.04 7.81
CA ASN A 90 17.64 0.81 9.20
C ASN A 90 16.59 1.38 10.16
N PHE A 91 15.70 0.52 10.61
CA PHE A 91 14.63 0.84 11.56
C PHE A 91 15.06 0.72 13.03
N GLY A 92 16.37 0.69 13.31
CA GLY A 92 16.94 0.46 14.65
C GLY A 92 17.68 -0.87 14.79
N LYS A 93 17.86 -1.63 13.70
CA LYS A 93 18.62 -2.90 13.71
C LYS A 93 20.11 -2.67 13.95
N LYS A 94 20.64 -1.56 13.44
CA LYS A 94 22.02 -1.10 13.66
C LYS A 94 21.97 0.28 14.33
N PRO A 95 22.99 0.68 15.12
CA PRO A 95 23.09 2.05 15.61
C PRO A 95 23.00 3.05 14.46
N TYR A 96 22.24 4.13 14.65
CA TYR A 96 22.14 5.20 13.66
C TYR A 96 23.49 5.91 13.52
N VAL A 97 23.94 6.13 12.29
CA VAL A 97 25.20 6.83 11.99
C VAL A 97 25.09 8.32 12.34
N HIS A 98 23.92 8.91 12.09
CA HIS A 98 23.62 10.31 12.38
C HIS A 98 22.36 10.43 13.27
N PRO A 99 22.44 10.10 14.57
CA PRO A 99 21.31 10.25 15.47
C PRO A 99 21.01 11.74 15.73
N PRO A 100 19.75 12.12 16.02
CA PRO A 100 19.40 13.46 16.50
C PRO A 100 20.24 13.81 17.74
N LYS A 101 20.85 15.01 17.74
CA LYS A 101 21.77 15.44 18.82
C LYS A 101 21.07 16.16 19.97
N GLU A 102 19.97 16.84 19.68
CA GLU A 102 19.33 17.80 20.59
C GLU A 102 18.08 17.23 21.28
N MET A 103 17.76 15.96 21.03
CA MET A 103 16.57 15.32 21.58
C MET A 103 16.78 13.83 21.79
N SER A 104 16.04 13.29 22.76
CA SER A 104 15.86 11.85 22.86
C SER A 104 15.00 11.35 21.71
N PHE A 105 15.29 10.15 21.24
CA PHE A 105 14.52 9.49 20.19
C PHE A 105 14.36 8.00 20.51
N GLN A 106 13.37 7.39 19.90
CA GLN A 106 13.12 5.95 19.94
C GLN A 106 13.25 5.41 18.51
N SER A 107 13.70 4.17 18.36
CA SER A 107 13.76 3.52 17.05
C SER A 107 12.44 2.81 16.75
N PHE A 108 12.14 2.64 15.46
CA PHE A 108 10.92 1.96 15.05
C PHE A 108 10.88 0.51 15.58
N ASN A 109 12.03 -0.19 15.59
CA ASN A 109 12.17 -1.54 16.12
C ASN A 109 11.96 -1.66 17.64
N ASP A 110 12.03 -0.56 18.41
CA ASP A 110 11.73 -0.59 19.84
C ASP A 110 10.22 -0.77 20.12
N HIS A 111 9.37 -0.43 19.14
CA HIS A 111 7.91 -0.41 19.28
C HIS A 111 7.16 -1.22 18.23
N ALA A 112 7.78 -1.49 17.07
CA ALA A 112 7.18 -2.26 16.01
C ALA A 112 7.45 -3.75 16.20
N TYR A 113 6.37 -4.55 16.16
CA TYR A 113 6.45 -6.00 16.21
C TYR A 113 5.99 -6.60 14.89
N LEU A 114 6.85 -7.44 14.30
CA LEU A 114 6.50 -8.31 13.18
C LEU A 114 6.50 -9.76 13.67
N LYS A 115 5.48 -10.53 13.31
CA LYS A 115 5.46 -11.99 13.48
C LYS A 115 6.56 -12.61 12.62
N ASP A 116 7.09 -13.77 13.01
CA ASP A 116 8.17 -14.41 12.25
C ASP A 116 7.77 -14.76 10.81
N SER A 117 6.48 -15.02 10.57
CA SER A 117 5.93 -15.19 9.22
C SER A 117 6.02 -13.93 8.35
N GLU A 118 5.98 -12.74 8.96
CA GLU A 118 6.00 -11.44 8.27
C GLU A 118 7.43 -10.97 7.98
N LYS A 119 8.42 -11.52 8.70
CA LYS A 119 9.86 -11.25 8.46
C LYS A 119 10.42 -11.98 7.24
N ILE A 120 9.65 -12.89 6.64
CA ILE A 120 10.11 -13.70 5.49
C ILE A 120 9.91 -12.89 4.20
N ILE A 121 11.02 -12.42 3.62
CA ILE A 121 11.01 -11.87 2.27
C ILE A 121 10.96 -13.04 1.28
N LEU A 122 9.76 -13.33 0.77
CA LEU A 122 9.57 -14.37 -0.24
C LEU A 122 10.19 -13.93 -1.58
N PRO A 123 10.92 -14.83 -2.29
CA PRO A 123 11.35 -14.59 -3.66
C PRO A 123 10.18 -14.10 -4.51
N ARG A 124 10.43 -13.13 -5.41
CA ARG A 124 9.39 -12.45 -6.20
C ARG A 124 8.39 -13.42 -6.83
N HIS A 125 8.86 -14.53 -7.42
CA HIS A 125 7.97 -15.53 -8.04
C HIS A 125 7.05 -16.24 -7.03
N ILE A 126 7.53 -16.50 -5.80
CA ILE A 126 6.74 -17.10 -4.71
C ILE A 126 5.77 -16.06 -4.14
N LYS A 127 6.24 -14.82 -3.91
CA LYS A 127 5.38 -13.71 -3.46
C LYS A 127 4.26 -13.46 -4.47
N LEU A 128 4.57 -13.43 -5.77
CA LEU A 128 3.58 -13.27 -6.84
C LEU A 128 2.61 -14.46 -6.91
N LYS A 129 3.10 -15.70 -6.75
CA LYS A 129 2.23 -16.88 -6.71
C LYS A 129 1.31 -16.85 -5.49
N LYS A 130 1.81 -16.44 -4.31
CA LYS A 130 1.00 -16.26 -3.11
C LYS A 130 0.01 -15.11 -3.26
N LEU A 131 0.43 -13.94 -3.74
CA LEU A 131 -0.46 -12.80 -4.00
C LEU A 131 -1.58 -13.19 -4.99
N ARG A 132 -1.25 -13.94 -6.05
CA ARG A 132 -2.25 -14.51 -6.97
C ARG A 132 -3.16 -15.54 -6.33
N ALA A 133 -2.70 -16.21 -5.28
CA ALA A 133 -3.48 -17.19 -4.51
C ALA A 133 -4.16 -16.56 -3.27
N MET A 134 -3.88 -15.30 -2.96
CA MET A 134 -4.34 -14.58 -1.76
C MET A 134 -5.50 -13.63 -2.05
N SER A 135 -6.05 -13.63 -3.25
CA SER A 135 -7.13 -12.72 -3.59
C SER A 135 -8.17 -13.40 -4.46
N VAL A 136 -9.43 -13.07 -4.13
CA VAL A 136 -10.71 -13.63 -4.58
C VAL A 136 -11.09 -14.89 -3.79
N GLU A 137 -12.04 -14.73 -2.85
CA GLU A 137 -12.76 -15.88 -2.28
C GLU A 137 -13.26 -16.75 -3.44
N GLU A 138 -13.12 -18.08 -3.35
CA GLU A 138 -13.67 -18.96 -4.40
C GLU A 138 -15.16 -18.66 -4.57
N GLY A 139 -15.54 -18.21 -5.77
CA GLY A 139 -16.90 -17.76 -6.05
C GLY A 139 -17.14 -16.26 -5.86
N ALA A 140 -16.14 -15.40 -5.66
CA ALA A 140 -16.33 -13.95 -5.69
C ALA A 140 -16.46 -13.39 -7.12
N CYS A 141 -17.13 -12.25 -7.22
CA CYS A 141 -17.44 -11.54 -8.46
C CYS A 141 -16.16 -11.15 -9.20
N THR A 142 -16.10 -11.51 -10.47
CA THR A 142 -14.94 -11.28 -11.35
C THR A 142 -14.74 -9.81 -11.75
N LEU A 143 -15.69 -8.94 -11.41
CA LEU A 143 -15.64 -7.50 -11.73
C LEU A 143 -15.21 -6.66 -10.52
N CYS A 144 -15.87 -6.82 -9.37
CA CYS A 144 -15.54 -6.05 -8.17
C CYS A 144 -14.58 -6.77 -7.21
N PHE A 145 -14.48 -8.10 -7.29
CA PHE A 145 -13.71 -8.94 -6.37
C PHE A 145 -14.11 -8.75 -4.89
N ASP A 146 -15.32 -8.24 -4.64
CA ASP A 146 -15.82 -7.79 -3.34
C ASP A 146 -17.02 -8.63 -2.84
N GLU A 147 -17.99 -8.91 -3.72
CA GLU A 147 -19.19 -9.70 -3.40
C GLU A 147 -19.18 -11.08 -4.06
N SER A 148 -19.96 -12.04 -3.54
CA SER A 148 -20.12 -13.36 -4.15
C SER A 148 -20.78 -13.30 -5.53
N ALA A 149 -20.27 -14.09 -6.46
CA ALA A 149 -20.77 -14.27 -7.82
C ALA A 149 -22.03 -15.14 -7.84
N ASN A 150 -23.16 -14.54 -7.49
CA ASN A 150 -24.45 -15.22 -7.39
C ASN A 150 -25.36 -15.07 -8.63
N ILE A 151 -24.94 -14.36 -9.68
CA ILE A 151 -25.76 -14.14 -10.88
C ILE A 151 -25.38 -15.06 -12.04
N THR A 152 -26.40 -15.56 -12.72
CA THR A 152 -26.33 -16.20 -14.03
C THR A 152 -27.04 -15.33 -15.07
N LEU A 153 -26.35 -15.00 -16.17
CA LEU A 153 -26.90 -14.21 -17.28
C LEU A 153 -27.57 -15.13 -18.31
N LEU A 154 -28.82 -14.89 -18.67
CA LEU A 154 -29.56 -15.66 -19.67
C LEU A 154 -29.74 -14.86 -20.98
N PRO A 155 -29.75 -15.54 -22.15
CA PRO A 155 -29.76 -16.99 -22.35
C PRO A 155 -28.37 -17.66 -22.32
N CYS A 156 -27.27 -16.89 -22.26
CA CYS A 156 -25.91 -17.42 -22.43
C CYS A 156 -25.38 -18.29 -21.26
N THR A 157 -26.05 -18.30 -20.12
CA THR A 157 -25.72 -19.03 -18.88
C THR A 157 -24.37 -18.70 -18.24
N HIS A 158 -23.69 -17.63 -18.67
CA HIS A 158 -22.43 -17.21 -18.06
C HIS A 158 -22.64 -16.70 -16.62
N ARG A 159 -21.72 -17.11 -15.74
CA ARG A 159 -21.70 -16.82 -14.30
C ARG A 159 -20.43 -16.02 -13.96
N GLY A 160 -20.26 -15.63 -12.70
CA GLY A 160 -19.07 -14.92 -12.22
C GLY A 160 -19.30 -13.46 -11.84
N PHE A 161 -20.55 -13.05 -11.64
CA PHE A 161 -20.93 -11.67 -11.34
C PHE A 161 -21.81 -11.63 -10.08
N CYS A 162 -21.59 -10.65 -9.21
CA CYS A 162 -22.55 -10.33 -8.16
C CYS A 162 -23.73 -9.55 -8.74
N GLU A 163 -24.82 -9.44 -7.97
CA GLU A 163 -26.03 -8.71 -8.35
C GLU A 163 -25.74 -7.26 -8.77
N ARG A 164 -25.00 -6.52 -7.95
CA ARG A 164 -24.67 -5.11 -8.20
C ARG A 164 -23.93 -4.92 -9.52
N CYS A 165 -22.90 -5.74 -9.77
CA CYS A 165 -22.12 -5.64 -11.01
C CYS A 165 -22.91 -6.14 -12.23
N ALA A 166 -23.73 -7.18 -12.08
CA ALA A 166 -24.53 -7.70 -13.18
C ALA A 166 -25.57 -6.69 -13.69
N LEU A 167 -26.15 -5.88 -12.80
CA LEU A 167 -27.11 -4.82 -13.17
C LEU A 167 -26.49 -3.71 -14.03
N GLN A 168 -25.17 -3.51 -13.96
CA GLN A 168 -24.45 -2.51 -14.76
C GLN A 168 -24.05 -3.01 -16.15
N LEU A 169 -24.25 -4.30 -16.46
CA LEU A 169 -23.89 -4.89 -17.74
C LEU A 169 -25.03 -4.74 -18.74
N GLU A 170 -24.79 -4.09 -19.88
CA GLU A 170 -25.76 -4.04 -21.00
C GLU A 170 -25.68 -5.30 -21.88
N ILE A 171 -24.47 -5.85 -22.05
CA ILE A 171 -24.19 -7.08 -22.80
C ILE A 171 -23.28 -8.00 -21.97
N CYS A 172 -23.32 -9.31 -22.23
CA CYS A 172 -22.51 -10.27 -21.51
C CYS A 172 -21.01 -10.06 -21.82
N PRO A 173 -20.12 -9.85 -20.83
CA PRO A 173 -18.70 -9.62 -21.09
C PRO A 173 -17.96 -10.89 -21.56
N MET A 174 -18.54 -12.07 -21.34
CA MET A 174 -17.94 -13.36 -21.72
C MET A 174 -18.19 -13.72 -23.18
N CYS A 175 -19.39 -13.46 -23.70
CA CYS A 175 -19.78 -13.84 -25.07
C CYS A 175 -20.31 -12.70 -25.94
N ARG A 176 -20.45 -11.49 -25.38
CA ARG A 176 -20.99 -10.28 -26.03
C ARG A 176 -22.44 -10.39 -26.52
N GLY A 177 -23.17 -11.42 -26.09
CA GLY A 177 -24.60 -11.56 -26.36
C GLY A 177 -25.46 -10.67 -25.46
N ASP A 178 -26.70 -10.43 -25.90
CA ASP A 178 -27.70 -9.66 -25.15
C ASP A 178 -28.09 -10.38 -23.85
N ILE A 179 -28.36 -9.60 -22.80
CA ILE A 179 -28.79 -10.11 -21.49
C ILE A 179 -30.30 -9.92 -21.38
N GLU A 180 -31.03 -11.03 -21.48
CA GLU A 180 -32.50 -11.04 -21.35
C GLU A 180 -32.94 -11.12 -19.88
N GLU A 181 -32.28 -11.96 -19.08
CA GLU A 181 -32.61 -12.18 -17.66
C GLU A 181 -31.34 -12.32 -16.82
N ARG A 182 -31.37 -11.80 -15.59
CA ARG A 182 -30.32 -11.96 -14.57
C ARG A 182 -30.90 -12.78 -13.43
N ARG A 183 -30.45 -14.03 -13.29
CA ARG A 183 -31.00 -14.97 -12.30
C ARG A 183 -30.04 -15.16 -11.14
N ILE A 184 -30.51 -14.94 -9.92
CA ILE A 184 -29.78 -15.26 -8.68
C ILE A 184 -29.74 -16.79 -8.51
N VAL A 185 -28.59 -17.32 -8.13
CA VAL A 185 -28.41 -18.72 -7.80
C VAL A 185 -28.07 -18.86 -6.33
N GLU A 186 -28.99 -19.46 -5.59
CA GLU A 186 -28.77 -19.85 -4.19
C GLU A 186 -28.04 -21.18 -4.15
N GLU A 187 -26.88 -21.23 -3.50
CA GLU A 187 -26.17 -22.49 -3.25
C GLU A 187 -26.91 -23.27 -2.15
N LYS A 188 -27.46 -24.44 -2.51
CA LYS A 188 -27.92 -25.40 -1.50
C LYS A 188 -26.69 -25.94 -0.76
N ILE A 189 -26.54 -25.56 0.50
CA ILE A 189 -25.57 -26.16 1.41
C ILE A 189 -26.04 -27.61 1.67
N GLU A 190 -25.50 -28.58 0.95
CA GLU A 190 -25.56 -29.98 1.39
C GLU A 190 -24.63 -30.11 2.60
N SER A 191 -25.24 -30.25 3.78
CA SER A 191 -24.58 -30.62 5.03
C SER A 191 -23.77 -31.90 4.81
N LYS A 192 -22.44 -31.78 4.81
CA LYS A 192 -21.58 -32.95 4.94
C LYS A 192 -21.82 -33.53 6.33
N GLU A 193 -22.53 -34.65 6.39
CA GLU A 193 -22.60 -35.49 7.59
C GLU A 193 -21.17 -35.92 7.95
N GLU A 194 -20.77 -35.60 9.19
CA GLU A 194 -19.55 -36.11 9.82
C GLU A 194 -19.67 -37.64 9.96
N ILE A 195 -18.91 -38.39 9.17
CA ILE A 195 -18.68 -39.81 9.42
C ILE A 195 -17.59 -39.89 10.50
N THR A 196 -18.02 -40.38 11.66
CA THR A 196 -17.19 -40.76 12.81
C THR A 196 -16.39 -42.02 12.56
#